data_AF-A0A7S1DTU7-F1
#
_entry.id   AF-A0A7S1DTU7-F1
#
_cell.length_a   1.000
_cell.length_b   1.000
_cell.length_c   1.000
_cell.angle_alpha   90.00
_cell.angle_beta   90.00
_cell.angle_gamma   90.00
#
_symmetry.space_group_name_H-M   'P 1'
#
loop_
_entity.id
_entity.type
_entity.pdbx_description
1 polymer ?
#
loop_
_entity_poly.entity_id
_entity_poly.type
_entity_poly.pdbx_seq_one_letter_code
_entity_poly.pdbx_strand_id
1 'polypeptide(L)'
;AWWWTGSVSLAADALESLVNLAGAVFALAMVTLAAQPPDAEHPYGHHKAEYFSSGFEGILIIAASLGIFWGAYEHWRHPEPLESIGLGVGLAIVSSALNGALAFAMLRKARE
;
A
#
# COMPACT_ATOMS: atom_id res chain seq x y z
N ALA A 1 -5.05 -3.35 17.97
CA ALA A 1 -3.60 -3.54 18.11
C ALA A 1 -2.85 -2.24 18.41
N TRP A 2 -3.20 -1.10 17.77
CA TRP A 2 -2.53 0.20 18.00
C TRP A 2 -2.53 0.68 19.45
N TRP A 3 -3.62 0.45 20.20
CA TRP A 3 -3.69 0.79 21.63
C TRP A 3 -2.93 -0.15 22.57
N TRP A 4 -2.46 -1.30 22.10
CA TRP A 4 -1.97 -2.37 22.99
C TRP A 4 -0.46 -2.60 22.94
N THR A 5 0.25 -2.07 21.93
CA THR A 5 1.69 -2.37 21.76
C THR A 5 2.63 -1.16 21.80
N GLY A 6 2.12 0.09 21.74
CA GLY A 6 2.98 1.28 21.67
C GLY A 6 3.88 1.37 20.41
N SER A 7 3.81 0.39 19.51
CA SER A 7 4.73 0.30 18.37
C SER A 7 4.21 1.08 17.18
N VAL A 8 4.80 2.26 16.97
CA VAL A 8 4.60 3.09 15.78
C VAL A 8 4.94 2.34 14.49
N SER A 9 5.88 1.39 14.53
CA SER A 9 6.25 0.53 13.41
C SER A 9 5.10 -0.38 12.95
N LEU A 10 4.35 -0.99 13.87
CA LEU A 10 3.20 -1.85 13.53
C LEU A 10 2.03 -1.04 12.98
N ALA A 11 1.82 0.19 13.47
CA ALA A 11 0.80 1.08 12.95
C ALA A 11 1.13 1.56 11.53
N ALA A 12 2.41 1.86 11.26
CA ALA A 12 2.89 2.22 9.93
C ALA A 12 2.69 1.07 8.93
N ASP A 13 3.07 -0.16 9.27
CA ASP A 13 2.94 -1.35 8.41
C ASP A 13 1.45 -1.66 8.09
N ALA A 14 0.57 -1.47 9.08
CA ALA A 14 -0.88 -1.63 8.89
C ALA A 14 -1.48 -0.54 7.99
N LEU A 15 -1.04 0.72 8.15
CA LEU A 15 -1.48 1.82 7.31
C LEU A 15 -1.02 1.64 5.86
N GLU A 16 0.23 1.21 5.66
CA GLU A 16 0.79 0.88 4.36
C GLU A 16 0.00 -0.25 3.67
N SER A 17 -0.29 -1.33 4.40
CA SER A 17 -1.10 -2.44 3.89
C SER A 17 -2.52 -2.00 3.49
N LEU A 18 -3.15 -1.11 4.27
CA LEU A 18 -4.47 -0.55 3.96
C LEU A 18 -4.44 0.28 2.68
N VAL A 19 -3.40 1.11 2.52
CA VAL A 19 -3.20 1.94 1.33
C VAL A 19 -2.99 1.07 0.09
N ASN A 20 -2.17 0.03 0.19
CA ASN A 20 -1.96 -0.92 -0.90
C ASN A 20 -3.26 -1.64 -1.29
N LEU A 21 -4.07 -2.06 -0.31
CA LEU A 21 -5.37 -2.68 -0.58
C LEU A 21 -6.32 -1.71 -1.28
N ALA A 22 -6.41 -0.46 -0.82
CA ALA A 22 -7.26 0.56 -1.44
C ALA A 22 -6.82 0.86 -2.89
N GLY A 23 -5.51 0.98 -3.13
CA GLY A 23 -4.93 1.14 -4.46
C GLY A 23 -5.28 -0.03 -5.39
N ALA A 24 -5.09 -1.27 -4.92
CA ALA A 24 -5.39 -2.48 -5.70
C ALA A 24 -6.88 -2.61 -6.08
N VAL A 25 -7.79 -2.30 -5.15
CA VAL A 25 -9.24 -2.32 -5.43
C VAL A 25 -9.61 -1.26 -6.46
N PHE A 26 -9.05 -0.06 -6.35
CA PHE A 26 -9.31 1.02 -7.30
C PHE A 26 -8.74 0.69 -8.69
N ALA A 27 -7.54 0.12 -8.75
CA ALA A 27 -6.93 -0.35 -9.99
C ALA A 27 -7.79 -1.40 -10.68
N LEU A 28 -8.28 -2.38 -9.92
CA LEU A 28 -9.20 -3.39 -10.46
C LEU A 28 -10.47 -2.75 -11.02
N ALA A 29 -11.05 -1.76 -10.33
CA ALA A 29 -12.23 -1.06 -10.80
C ALA A 29 -11.97 -0.31 -12.12
N MET A 30 -10.84 0.38 -12.23
CA MET A 30 -10.45 1.14 -13.42
C MET A 30 -10.12 0.24 -14.62
N VAL A 31 -9.44 -0.89 -14.40
CA VAL A 31 -9.21 -1.90 -15.45
C VAL A 31 -10.53 -2.50 -15.93
N THR A 32 -11.45 -2.80 -15.00
CA THR A 32 -12.78 -3.32 -15.35
C THR A 32 -13.58 -2.30 -16.17
N LEU A 33 -13.48 -1.01 -15.83
CA LEU A 33 -14.11 0.06 -16.59
C LEU A 33 -13.45 0.22 -17.97
N ALA A 34 -12.13 0.20 -18.04
CA ALA A 34 -11.38 0.31 -19.30
C ALA A 34 -11.65 -0.85 -20.27
N ALA A 35 -11.98 -2.03 -19.74
CA ALA A 35 -12.33 -3.22 -20.52
C ALA A 35 -13.77 -3.20 -21.08
N GLN A 36 -14.61 -2.22 -20.72
CA GLN A 36 -15.97 -2.12 -21.26
C GLN A 36 -15.96 -1.74 -22.75
N PRO A 37 -16.88 -2.30 -23.55
CA PRO A 37 -17.00 -1.97 -24.97
C PRO A 37 -17.38 -0.49 -25.16
N PRO A 38 -17.08 0.10 -26.34
CA PRO A 38 -17.45 1.48 -26.65
C PRO A 38 -18.97 1.69 -26.54
N ASP A 39 -19.37 2.77 -25.89
CA ASP A 39 -20.76 3.19 -25.74
C ASP A 39 -21.04 4.50 -26.50
N ALA A 40 -22.29 4.96 -26.46
CA ALA A 40 -22.70 6.18 -27.16
C ALA A 40 -22.05 7.46 -26.60
N GLU A 41 -21.65 7.47 -25.33
CA GLU A 41 -20.97 8.60 -24.68
C GLU A 41 -19.45 8.53 -24.89
N HIS A 42 -18.90 7.34 -25.17
CA HIS A 42 -17.48 7.05 -25.39
C HIS A 42 -17.27 6.26 -26.70
N PRO A 43 -17.35 6.92 -27.87
CA PRO A 43 -17.19 6.27 -29.18
C PRO A 43 -15.80 5.66 -29.38
N TYR A 44 -14.80 6.21 -28.67
CA TYR A 44 -13.43 5.73 -28.63
C TYR A 44 -13.14 4.87 -27.41
N GLY A 45 -14.15 4.33 -26.71
CA GLY A 45 -14.09 3.44 -25.55
C GLY A 45 -13.39 3.97 -24.29
N HIS A 46 -13.30 3.13 -23.25
CA HIS A 46 -12.93 3.52 -21.88
C HIS A 46 -11.45 3.34 -21.51
N HIS A 47 -10.59 2.99 -22.46
CA HIS A 47 -9.13 2.78 -22.33
C HIS A 47 -8.41 3.78 -21.43
N LYS A 48 -8.83 5.06 -21.45
CA LYS A 48 -8.17 6.12 -20.68
C LYS A 48 -8.44 6.04 -19.17
N ALA A 49 -9.44 5.26 -18.75
CA ALA A 49 -9.78 5.07 -17.33
C ALA A 49 -8.64 4.41 -16.55
N GLU A 50 -7.80 3.60 -17.20
CA GLU A 50 -6.66 2.95 -16.54
C GLU A 50 -5.63 3.98 -16.02
N TYR A 51 -5.43 5.10 -16.72
CA TYR A 51 -4.53 6.17 -16.26
C TYR A 51 -5.01 6.88 -15.00
N PHE A 52 -6.32 6.86 -14.72
CA PHE A 52 -6.84 7.38 -13.46
C PHE A 52 -6.41 6.52 -12.26
N SER A 53 -6.20 5.22 -12.47
CA SER A 53 -5.69 4.31 -11.44
C SER A 53 -4.31 4.73 -10.94
N SER A 54 -3.37 4.90 -11.86
CA SER A 54 -1.98 5.24 -11.49
C SER A 54 -1.86 6.61 -10.83
N GLY A 55 -2.70 7.58 -11.25
CA GLY A 55 -2.80 8.87 -10.57
C GLY A 55 -3.34 8.76 -9.13
N PHE A 56 -4.42 8.00 -8.94
CA PHE A 56 -5.01 7.80 -7.61
C PHE A 56 -4.07 7.04 -6.67
N GLU A 57 -3.46 5.96 -7.14
CA GLU A 57 -2.49 5.18 -6.38
C GLU A 57 -1.28 6.03 -5.98
N GLY A 58 -0.76 6.86 -6.90
CA GLY A 58 0.31 7.80 -6.59
C GLY A 58 -0.03 8.76 -5.45
N ILE A 59 -1.26 9.29 -5.41
CA ILE A 59 -1.73 10.15 -4.31
C ILE A 59 -1.76 9.39 -2.98
N LEU A 60 -2.26 8.15 -2.98
CA LEU A 60 -2.31 7.32 -1.77
C LEU A 60 -0.91 7.01 -1.23
N ILE A 61 0.05 6.71 -2.12
CA ILE A 61 1.45 6.47 -1.74
C ILE A 61 2.07 7.72 -1.10
N ILE A 62 1.84 8.91 -1.68
CA ILE A 62 2.32 10.17 -1.11
C ILE A 62 1.71 10.41 0.28
N ALA A 63 0.40 10.20 0.42
CA ALA A 63 -0.29 10.37 1.69
C ALA A 63 0.23 9.40 2.78
N ALA A 64 0.43 8.12 2.43
CA ALA A 64 1.02 7.12 3.32
C ALA A 64 2.43 7.52 3.76
N SER A 65 3.25 7.94 2.78
CA SER A 65 4.64 8.35 3.01
C SER A 65 4.73 9.54 3.96
N LEU A 66 3.84 10.54 3.81
CA LEU A 66 3.74 11.68 4.74
C LEU A 66 3.33 11.24 6.15
N GLY A 67 2.39 10.29 6.27
CA GLY A 67 1.98 9.73 7.56
C GLY A 67 3.12 9.00 8.28
N ILE A 68 3.87 8.17 7.56
CA ILE A 68 5.05 7.48 8.09
C ILE A 68 6.12 8.50 8.51
N PHE A 69 6.39 9.50 7.67
CA PHE A 69 7.36 10.55 7.98
C PHE A 69 6.98 11.31 9.26
N TRP A 70 5.69 11.64 9.43
CA TRP A 70 5.20 12.29 10.64
C TRP A 70 5.41 11.40 11.88
N GLY A 71 5.03 10.12 11.80
CA GLY A 71 5.24 9.18 12.90
C GLY A 71 6.71 9.01 13.28
N ALA A 72 7.60 8.97 12.27
CA ALA A 72 9.04 8.91 12.46
C ALA A 72 9.60 10.20 13.08
N TYR A 73 9.12 11.36 12.64
CA TYR A 73 9.52 12.67 13.19
C TYR A 73 9.12 12.80 14.66
N GLU A 74 7.92 12.37 15.03
CA GLU A 74 7.45 12.41 16.41
C GLU A 74 8.29 11.49 17.31
N HIS A 75 8.60 10.28 16.84
CA HIS A 75 9.50 9.35 17.54
C HIS A 75 10.93 9.91 17.70
N TRP A 76 11.41 10.66 16.71
CA TRP A 76 12.71 11.31 16.79
C TRP A 76 12.74 12.44 17.83
N ARG A 77 11.63 13.18 17.98
CA ARG A 77 11.49 14.26 18.97
C ARG A 77 11.27 13.72 20.39
N HIS A 78 10.58 12.59 20.53
CA HIS A 78 10.30 11.92 21.79
C HIS A 78 10.79 10.47 21.76
N PRO A 79 12.10 10.24 21.98
CA PRO A 79 12.65 8.89 21.96
C PRO A 79 12.18 8.12 23.20
N GLU A 80 11.19 7.24 23.02
CA GLU A 80 10.81 6.25 24.02
C GLU A 80 11.74 5.03 23.95
N PRO A 81 12.12 4.44 25.10
CA PRO A 81 12.89 3.21 25.12
C PRO A 81 12.08 2.08 24.48
N LEU A 82 12.69 1.41 23.50
CA LEU A 82 12.08 0.28 22.79
C LEU A 82 11.92 -0.92 23.73
N GLU A 83 10.75 -1.07 24.36
CA GLU A 83 10.46 -2.14 25.32
C GLU A 83 10.49 -3.56 24.72
N SER A 84 10.42 -3.71 23.39
CA SER A 84 10.35 -5.04 22.75
C SER A 84 11.04 -5.14 21.38
N ILE A 85 12.34 -4.83 21.31
CA ILE A 85 13.14 -4.95 20.08
C ILE A 85 13.04 -6.37 19.45
N GLY A 86 13.06 -7.43 20.27
CA GLY A 86 13.06 -8.81 19.78
C GLY A 86 11.81 -9.22 19.01
N LEU A 87 10.61 -8.87 19.52
CA LEU A 87 9.35 -9.17 18.85
C LEU A 87 9.12 -8.27 17.63
N GLY A 88 9.50 -7.00 17.71
CA GLY A 88 9.39 -6.06 16.59
C GLY A 88 10.22 -6.50 15.38
N VAL A 89 11.48 -6.90 15.62
CA VAL A 89 12.37 -7.42 14.57
C VAL A 89 11.84 -8.73 13.98
N GLY A 90 11.35 -9.64 14.82
CA GLY A 90 10.76 -10.90 14.35
C GLY A 90 9.56 -10.68 13.41
N LEU A 91 8.65 -9.78 13.78
CA LEU A 91 7.50 -9.42 12.96
C LEU A 91 7.91 -8.74 11.65
N ALA A 92 8.89 -7.82 11.70
CA ALA A 92 9.38 -7.13 10.50
C ALA A 92 10.02 -8.09 9.48
N ILE A 93 10.78 -9.09 9.97
CA ILE A 93 11.39 -10.12 9.11
C ILE A 93 10.30 -10.98 8.45
N VAL A 94 9.28 -11.41 9.21
CA VAL A 94 8.17 -12.21 8.67
C VAL A 94 7.37 -11.41 7.64
N SER A 95 7.02 -10.15 7.96
CA SER A 95 6.31 -9.25 7.04
C SER A 95 7.10 -9.05 5.74
N SER A 96 8.41 -8.76 5.85
CA SER A 96 9.30 -8.61 4.68
C SER A 96 9.39 -9.88 3.84
N ALA A 97 9.47 -11.06 4.48
CA ALA A 97 9.51 -12.34 3.77
C ALA A 97 8.21 -12.62 3.01
N LEU A 98 7.05 -12.36 3.63
CA LEU A 98 5.74 -12.51 2.99
C LEU A 98 5.59 -11.56 1.81
N ASN A 99 5.91 -10.27 1.98
CA ASN A 99 5.88 -9.29 0.89
C ASN A 99 6.82 -9.69 -0.25
N GLY A 100 8.04 -10.14 0.06
CA GLY A 100 8.98 -10.63 -0.94
C GLY A 100 8.48 -11.86 -1.71
N ALA A 101 7.86 -12.82 -1.02
CA ALA A 101 7.27 -14.00 -1.65
C ALA A 101 6.10 -13.63 -2.58
N LEU A 102 5.24 -12.71 -2.16
CA LEU A 102 4.09 -12.23 -2.92
C LEU A 102 4.55 -11.48 -4.19
N ALA A 103 5.54 -10.58 -4.04
CA ALA A 103 6.17 -9.88 -5.16
C ALA A 103 6.80 -10.85 -6.16
N PHE A 104 7.51 -11.89 -5.68
CA PHE A 104 8.10 -12.91 -6.54
C PHE A 104 7.02 -13.69 -7.33
N ALA A 105 5.92 -14.06 -6.68
CA ALA A 105 4.81 -14.74 -7.32
C ALA A 105 4.15 -13.87 -8.41
N MET A 106 3.94 -12.59 -8.15
CA MET A 106 3.42 -11.63 -9.14
C MET A 106 4.36 -11.46 -10.33
N LEU A 107 5.66 -11.29 -10.10
CA LEU A 107 6.66 -11.16 -11.17
C LEU A 107 6.74 -12.40 -12.06
N ARG A 108 6.58 -13.60 -11.47
CA ARG A 108 6.57 -14.85 -12.22
C ARG A 108 5.35 -14.92 -13.14
N LYS A 109 4.17 -14.54 -12.62
CA LYS A 109 2.92 -14.54 -13.38
C LYS A 109 2.86 -13.44 -14.45
N ALA A 110 3.54 -12.32 -14.25
CA ALA A 110 3.63 -11.24 -15.24
C ALA A 110 4.57 -11.56 -16.42
N ARG A 111 5.41 -12.60 -16.32
CA ARG A 111 6.30 -13.06 -17.41
C ARG A 111 5.69 -14.16 -18.28
N GLU A 112 4.59 -14.76 -17.86
CA GLU A 112 3.78 -15.69 -18.65
C GLU A 112 2.76 -14.92 -19.50
#